data_AF-A0A0G0SH71-F1
#
_entry.id   AF-A0A0G0SH71-F1
#
_cell.length_a   1.000
_cell.length_b   1.000
_cell.length_c   1.000
_cell.angle_alpha   90.00
_cell.angle_beta   90.00
_cell.angle_gamma   90.00
#
_symmetry.space_group_name_H-M   'P 1'
#
loop_
_entity.id
_entity.type
_entity.pdbx_description
1 polymer ?
#
loop_
_entity_poly.entity_id
_entity_poly.type
_entity_poly.pdbx_seq_one_letter_code
_entity_poly.pdbx_strand_id
1 'polypeptide(L)'
;MRIGIDISQLAYEHTGVASYLSSLVRELVKNEQHEYALFFASLRKSLPVEFESAIQGNNVRIRKIKLSPTVLDLFWNRLHIAPIEWFIGDVDVFITSDWTEPPTKKAKKATIIYDLVILKHPEETDQKIVSVQHPGETDQKIVSVQKRKLNWVKKESNIVFCISKSSRNDAIDILGLDPDKVKVIYPGV
;
A
#
# COMPACT_ATOMS: atom_id res chain seq x y z
N MET A 1 -12.00 16.41 -4.01
CA MET A 1 -12.23 15.23 -3.15
C MET A 1 -11.06 15.08 -2.19
N ARG A 2 -11.25 14.36 -1.08
CA ARG A 2 -10.21 14.00 -0.12
C ARG A 2 -9.68 12.61 -0.40
N ILE A 3 -8.40 12.49 -0.71
CA ILE A 3 -7.74 11.24 -1.10
C ILE A 3 -6.72 10.89 -0.03
N GLY A 4 -6.95 9.78 0.67
CA GLY A 4 -5.96 9.21 1.57
C GLY A 4 -5.07 8.20 0.85
N ILE A 5 -3.78 8.19 1.16
CA ILE A 5 -2.81 7.26 0.54
C ILE A 5 -1.89 6.70 1.62
N ASP A 6 -1.74 5.38 1.68
CA ASP A 6 -0.68 4.74 2.46
C ASP A 6 0.66 4.88 1.74
N ILE A 7 1.55 5.69 2.31
CA ILE A 7 2.90 5.94 1.82
C ILE A 7 3.97 5.25 2.67
N SER A 8 3.59 4.30 3.53
CA SER A 8 4.51 3.63 4.46
C SER A 8 5.64 2.87 3.75
N GLN A 9 5.44 2.45 2.49
CA GLN A 9 6.49 1.81 1.68
C GLN A 9 7.66 2.73 1.34
N LEU A 10 7.49 4.04 1.44
CA LEU A 10 8.59 5.00 1.24
C LEU A 10 9.68 4.88 2.33
N ALA A 11 9.41 4.15 3.42
CA ALA A 11 10.42 3.77 4.40
C ALA A 11 11.47 2.79 3.83
N TYR A 12 11.20 2.11 2.71
CA TYR A 12 12.07 1.10 2.11
C TYR A 12 12.64 1.63 0.79
N GLU A 13 13.56 2.58 0.91
CA GLU A 13 14.25 3.21 -0.22
C GLU A 13 14.98 2.20 -1.11
N HIS A 14 15.21 2.59 -2.36
CA HIS A 14 15.86 1.76 -3.39
C HIS A 14 15.10 0.49 -3.78
N THR A 15 13.79 0.43 -3.50
CA THR A 15 12.90 -0.63 -4.00
C THR A 15 12.05 -0.12 -5.17
N GLY A 16 11.68 -1.00 -6.09
CA GLY A 16 10.76 -0.63 -7.18
C GLY A 16 9.40 -0.13 -6.68
N VAL A 17 8.91 -0.72 -5.59
CA VAL A 17 7.67 -0.32 -4.89
C VAL A 17 7.75 1.13 -4.40
N ALA A 18 8.82 1.48 -3.67
CA ALA A 18 9.01 2.83 -3.16
C ALA A 18 9.22 3.85 -4.29
N SER A 19 9.99 3.52 -5.33
CA SER A 19 10.21 4.39 -6.49
C SER A 19 8.92 4.69 -7.24
N TYR A 20 8.09 3.67 -7.49
CA TYR A 20 6.78 3.83 -8.11
C TYR A 20 5.86 4.70 -7.26
N LEU A 21 5.74 4.38 -5.96
CA LEU A 21 4.83 5.09 -5.05
C LEU A 21 5.26 6.56 -4.87
N SER A 22 6.57 6.81 -4.77
CA SER A 22 7.13 8.17 -4.69
C SER A 22 6.73 8.99 -5.91
N SER A 23 6.94 8.44 -7.10
CA SER A 23 6.63 9.12 -8.37
C SER A 23 5.13 9.36 -8.52
N LEU A 24 4.31 8.33 -8.23
CA LEU A 24 2.85 8.43 -8.27
C LEU A 24 2.34 9.54 -7.36
N VAL A 25 2.77 9.57 -6.09
CA VAL A 25 2.29 10.56 -5.14
C VAL A 25 2.77 11.96 -5.51
N ARG A 26 4.03 12.13 -5.95
CA ARG A 26 4.56 13.42 -6.41
C ARG A 26 3.75 14.01 -7.57
N GLU A 27 3.32 13.18 -8.52
CA GLU A 27 2.47 13.65 -9.62
C GLU A 27 1.03 13.89 -9.21
N LEU A 28 0.46 13.03 -8.35
CA LEU A 28 -0.92 13.18 -7.89
C LEU A 28 -1.11 14.50 -7.14
N VAL A 29 -0.23 14.85 -6.20
CA VAL A 29 -0.43 16.00 -5.32
C VAL A 29 -0.38 17.35 -6.04
N LYS A 30 0.16 17.41 -7.27
CA LYS A 30 0.14 18.61 -8.12
C LYS A 30 -1.26 19.04 -8.52
N ASN A 31 -2.25 18.14 -8.44
CA ASN A 31 -3.63 18.50 -8.69
C ASN A 31 -4.27 19.14 -7.45
N GLU A 32 -4.28 20.47 -7.40
CA GLU A 32 -4.83 21.25 -6.29
C GLU A 32 -6.36 21.19 -6.15
N GLN A 33 -7.09 20.57 -7.09
CA GLN A 33 -8.54 20.34 -6.95
C GLN A 33 -8.88 19.27 -5.89
N HIS A 34 -7.87 18.57 -5.37
CA HIS A 34 -8.02 17.51 -4.39
C HIS A 34 -7.16 17.79 -3.16
N GLU A 35 -7.65 17.32 -2.01
CA GLU A 35 -6.90 17.31 -0.75
C GLU A 35 -6.32 15.91 -0.54
N TYR A 36 -5.06 15.83 -0.08
CA TYR A 36 -4.32 14.58 0.07
C TYR A 36 -3.96 14.36 1.53
N ALA A 37 -4.38 13.22 2.09
CA ALA A 37 -4.06 12.79 3.44
C ALA A 37 -3.10 11.59 3.39
N LEU A 38 -1.80 11.85 3.47
CA LEU A 38 -0.78 10.82 3.33
C LEU A 38 -0.49 10.16 4.67
N PHE A 39 -0.75 8.86 4.77
CA PHE A 39 -0.49 8.06 5.95
C PHE A 39 0.89 7.43 5.86
N PHE A 40 1.74 7.67 6.87
CA PHE A 40 3.05 7.05 6.98
C PHE A 40 3.20 6.40 8.35
N ALA A 41 3.44 5.09 8.38
CA ALA A 41 3.71 4.36 9.61
C ALA A 41 5.05 3.64 9.55
N SER A 42 5.90 3.92 10.54
CA SER A 42 7.15 3.23 10.73
C SER A 42 7.66 3.43 12.15
N LEU A 43 8.11 2.34 12.79
CA LEU A 43 8.66 2.39 14.15
C LEU A 43 10.10 2.93 14.18
N ARG A 44 10.92 2.58 13.18
CA ARG A 44 12.38 2.79 13.18
C ARG A 44 12.90 3.66 12.04
N LYS A 45 12.23 3.65 10.89
CA LYS A 45 12.62 4.40 9.70
C LYS A 45 11.85 5.72 9.58
N SER A 46 12.46 6.74 9.00
CA SER A 46 11.82 8.01 8.69
C SER A 46 11.28 8.04 7.26
N LEU A 47 10.36 8.97 7.00
CA LEU A 47 10.00 9.33 5.64
C LEU A 47 11.20 10.05 4.98
N PRO A 48 11.59 9.73 3.73
CA PRO A 48 12.70 10.39 3.07
C PRO A 48 12.49 11.90 2.96
N VAL A 49 13.51 12.69 3.31
CA VAL A 49 13.42 14.15 3.40
C VAL A 49 13.20 14.76 2.02
N GLU A 50 13.82 14.18 0.99
CA GLU A 50 13.71 14.59 -0.40
C GLU A 50 12.30 14.34 -0.95
N PHE A 51 11.62 13.31 -0.45
CA PHE A 51 10.21 13.08 -0.77
C PHE A 51 9.33 14.10 -0.10
N GLU A 52 9.44 14.25 1.22
CA GLU A 52 8.60 15.16 2.00
C GLU A 52 8.73 16.62 1.53
N SER A 53 9.94 17.05 1.19
CA SER A 53 10.19 18.41 0.69
C SER A 53 9.57 18.65 -0.70
N ALA A 54 9.44 17.62 -1.53
CA ALA A 54 8.95 17.74 -2.90
C ALA A 54 7.43 17.75 -3.03
N ILE A 55 6.70 17.38 -1.97
CA ILE A 55 5.23 17.29 -1.96
C ILE A 55 4.60 18.36 -1.07
N GLN A 56 5.35 19.41 -0.71
CA GLN A 56 4.84 20.49 0.12
C GLN A 56 3.80 21.30 -0.66
N GLY A 57 2.61 21.45 -0.07
CA GLY A 57 1.51 22.20 -0.65
C GLY A 57 0.36 22.34 0.34
N ASN A 58 -0.50 23.34 0.14
CA ASN A 58 -1.64 23.61 1.04
C ASN A 58 -2.69 22.49 1.03
N ASN A 59 -2.71 21.69 -0.03
CA ASN A 59 -3.61 20.56 -0.23
C ASN A 59 -3.05 19.23 0.31
N VAL A 60 -1.84 19.19 0.87
CA VAL A 60 -1.20 17.95 1.35
C VAL A 60 -1.04 17.95 2.86
N ARG A 61 -1.46 16.88 3.51
CA ARG A 61 -1.26 16.63 4.94
C ARG A 61 -0.63 15.27 5.15
N ILE A 62 0.51 15.24 5.84
CA ILE A 62 1.22 13.99 6.14
C ILE A 62 0.97 13.61 7.61
N ARG A 63 0.39 12.44 7.84
CA ARG A 63 0.26 11.84 9.17
C ARG A 63 1.32 10.76 9.36
N LYS A 64 2.33 11.08 10.17
CA LYS A 64 3.35 10.12 10.60
C LYS A 64 2.98 9.48 11.94
N ILE A 65 3.02 8.15 12.03
CA ILE A 65 2.84 7.41 13.28
C ILE A 65 3.98 6.41 13.52
N LYS A 66 4.32 6.18 14.78
CA LYS A 66 5.39 5.25 15.19
C LYS A 66 4.82 3.87 15.52
N LEU A 67 4.29 3.17 14.52
CA LEU A 67 3.83 1.78 14.65
C LEU A 67 4.68 0.85 13.77
N SER A 68 4.88 -0.39 14.23
CA SER A 68 5.58 -1.41 13.44
C SER A 68 4.63 -2.10 12.46
N PRO A 69 5.14 -2.66 11.35
CA PRO A 69 4.34 -3.46 10.43
C PRO A 69 3.61 -4.62 11.12
N THR A 70 4.24 -5.28 12.09
CA THR A 70 3.61 -6.34 12.90
C THR A 70 2.37 -5.88 13.65
N VAL A 71 2.42 -4.67 14.22
CA VAL A 71 1.28 -4.10 14.94
C VAL A 71 0.17 -3.74 13.97
N LEU A 72 0.51 -3.16 12.82
CA LEU A 72 -0.48 -2.85 11.78
C LEU A 72 -1.11 -4.11 11.18
N ASP A 73 -0.35 -5.18 10.92
CA ASP A 73 -0.90 -6.48 10.50
C ASP A 73 -1.90 -7.02 11.53
N LEU A 74 -1.60 -6.92 12.81
CA LEU A 74 -2.52 -7.37 13.87
C LEU A 74 -3.83 -6.57 13.83
N PHE A 75 -3.77 -5.24 13.80
CA PHE A 75 -4.96 -4.41 13.83
C PHE A 75 -5.75 -4.46 12.52
N TRP A 76 -5.10 -4.43 11.37
CA TRP A 76 -5.74 -4.21 10.07
C TRP A 76 -5.96 -5.50 9.29
N ASN A 77 -4.98 -6.39 9.24
CA ASN A 77 -5.09 -7.61 8.45
C ASN A 77 -5.69 -8.78 9.23
N ARG A 78 -5.51 -8.84 10.56
CA ARG A 78 -6.05 -9.93 11.41
C ARG A 78 -7.36 -9.56 12.08
N LEU A 79 -7.35 -8.55 12.93
CA LEU A 79 -8.52 -8.13 13.70
C LEU A 79 -9.47 -7.26 12.87
N HIS A 80 -8.92 -6.59 11.86
CA HIS A 80 -9.65 -5.70 10.96
C HIS A 80 -10.46 -4.61 11.71
N ILE A 81 -9.76 -3.93 12.62
CA ILE A 81 -10.26 -2.83 13.45
C ILE A 81 -9.43 -1.56 13.21
N ALA A 82 -9.77 -0.46 13.89
CA ALA A 82 -9.11 0.84 13.78
C ALA A 82 -9.09 1.39 12.33
N PRO A 83 -10.25 1.83 11.81
CA PRO A 83 -10.36 2.41 10.48
C PRO A 83 -9.34 3.51 10.23
N ILE A 84 -8.85 3.60 9.00
CA ILE A 84 -7.79 4.56 8.65
C ILE A 84 -8.19 6.00 8.97
N GLU A 85 -9.49 6.33 8.88
CA GLU A 85 -10.02 7.65 9.19
C GLU A 85 -9.77 8.08 10.65
N TRP A 86 -9.49 7.14 11.57
CA TRP A 86 -9.06 7.48 12.94
C TRP A 86 -7.68 8.16 12.99
N PHE A 87 -6.85 7.91 11.99
CA PHE A 87 -5.47 8.42 11.94
C PHE A 87 -5.35 9.66 11.06
N ILE A 88 -6.03 9.67 9.91
CA ILE A 88 -5.88 10.71 8.88
C ILE A 88 -7.10 11.62 8.72
N GLY A 89 -8.18 11.37 9.45
CA GLY A 89 -9.47 12.03 9.27
C GLY A 89 -10.29 11.43 8.13
N ASP A 90 -11.49 11.97 7.92
CA ASP A 90 -12.41 11.48 6.90
C ASP A 90 -11.87 11.76 5.48
N VAL A 91 -11.85 10.72 4.65
CA VAL A 91 -11.46 10.77 3.23
C VAL A 91 -12.54 10.11 2.36
N ASP A 92 -12.63 10.54 1.10
CA ASP A 92 -13.59 9.99 0.13
C ASP A 92 -13.07 8.66 -0.44
N VAL A 93 -11.76 8.59 -0.68
CA VAL A 93 -11.05 7.43 -1.21
C VAL A 93 -9.80 7.16 -0.38
N PHE A 94 -9.51 5.91 -0.08
CA PHE A 94 -8.25 5.48 0.53
C PHE A 94 -7.52 4.49 -0.39
N ILE A 95 -6.25 4.78 -0.69
CA ILE A 95 -5.39 3.96 -1.56
C ILE A 95 -4.35 3.24 -0.69
N THR A 96 -4.41 1.91 -0.65
CA THR A 96 -3.39 1.07 -0.02
C THR A 96 -2.32 0.67 -1.03
N SER A 97 -1.08 0.48 -0.56
CA SER A 97 0.05 0.11 -1.42
C SER A 97 0.38 -1.37 -1.30
N ASP A 98 0.89 -1.85 -0.15
CA ASP A 98 1.50 -3.19 -0.10
C ASP A 98 1.01 -4.05 1.08
N TRP A 99 1.56 -3.86 2.29
CA TRP A 99 1.47 -4.85 3.38
C TRP A 99 0.17 -4.90 4.16
N THR A 100 -0.62 -3.82 4.14
CA THR A 100 -1.77 -3.69 5.03
C THR A 100 -3.00 -3.16 4.34
N GLU A 101 -4.14 -3.64 4.80
CA GLU A 101 -5.46 -3.27 4.26
C GLU A 101 -6.37 -2.82 5.42
N PRO A 102 -6.23 -1.58 5.93
CA PRO A 102 -7.07 -1.09 7.02
C PRO A 102 -8.55 -1.09 6.64
N PRO A 103 -9.47 -1.28 7.60
CA PRO A 103 -10.88 -0.98 7.38
C PRO A 103 -11.05 0.51 7.04
N THR A 104 -12.13 0.83 6.32
CA THR A 104 -12.62 2.19 6.16
C THR A 104 -14.02 2.30 6.73
N LYS A 105 -14.40 3.48 7.23
CA LYS A 105 -15.78 3.76 7.66
C LYS A 105 -16.68 4.09 6.48
N LYS A 106 -16.22 5.03 5.64
CA LYS A 106 -17.00 5.58 4.53
C LYS A 106 -16.20 5.63 3.23
N ALA A 107 -14.87 5.71 3.33
CA ALA A 107 -14.01 5.83 2.17
C ALA A 107 -14.15 4.62 1.24
N LYS A 108 -14.21 4.89 -0.07
CA LYS A 108 -14.02 3.85 -1.08
C LYS A 108 -12.57 3.41 -1.07
N LYS A 109 -12.32 2.12 -1.26
CA LYS A 109 -10.97 1.55 -1.18
C LYS A 109 -10.43 1.28 -2.57
N ALA A 110 -9.18 1.68 -2.78
CA ALA A 110 -8.35 1.25 -3.89
C ALA A 110 -7.09 0.60 -3.34
N THR A 111 -6.52 -0.36 -4.07
CA THR A 111 -5.22 -0.94 -3.72
C THR A 111 -4.33 -1.00 -4.95
N ILE A 112 -3.03 -0.94 -4.73
CA ILE A 112 -2.03 -1.22 -5.76
C ILE A 112 -1.53 -2.65 -5.57
N ILE A 113 -1.37 -3.40 -6.66
CA ILE A 113 -0.73 -4.71 -6.69
C ILE A 113 0.48 -4.62 -7.62
N TYR A 114 1.66 -4.77 -7.03
CA TYR A 114 2.93 -4.74 -7.75
C TYR A 114 3.17 -6.08 -8.47
N ASP A 115 3.12 -7.17 -7.71
CA ASP A 115 3.15 -8.54 -8.22
C ASP A 115 2.43 -9.47 -7.25
N LEU A 116 2.34 -10.75 -7.62
CA LEU A 116 1.84 -11.83 -6.77
C LEU A 116 2.84 -12.99 -6.70
N VAL A 117 4.15 -12.70 -6.82
CA VAL A 117 5.19 -13.74 -6.86
C VAL A 117 5.15 -14.61 -5.60
N ILE A 118 4.90 -13.99 -4.45
CA ILE A 118 4.72 -14.62 -3.14
C ILE A 118 3.60 -15.67 -3.12
N LEU A 119 2.59 -15.53 -3.99
CA LEU A 119 1.50 -16.51 -4.10
C LEU A 119 1.75 -17.55 -5.19
N LYS A 120 2.47 -17.18 -6.25
CA LYS A 120 2.82 -18.08 -7.36
C LYS A 120 3.89 -19.10 -6.98
N HIS A 121 4.93 -18.63 -6.31
CA HIS A 121 6.13 -19.38 -5.98
C HIS A 121 6.46 -19.23 -4.50
N PRO A 122 5.57 -19.65 -3.58
CA PRO A 122 5.81 -19.49 -2.15
C PRO A 122 7.09 -20.19 -1.68
N GLU A 123 7.51 -21.27 -2.37
CA GLU A 123 8.76 -22.00 -2.16
C GLU A 123 10.02 -21.25 -2.62
N GLU A 124 9.91 -20.34 -3.59
CA GLU A 124 11.04 -19.58 -4.15
C GLU A 124 11.23 -18.21 -3.47
N THR A 125 10.30 -17.81 -2.60
CA THR A 125 10.50 -16.69 -1.66
C THR A 125 11.50 -17.08 -0.58
N ASP A 126 12.76 -17.15 -1.01
CA ASP A 126 13.91 -17.71 -0.31
C ASP A 126 14.30 -16.87 0.92
N GLN A 127 14.87 -17.53 1.94
CA GLN A 127 15.16 -16.97 3.28
C GLN A 127 16.03 -15.69 3.27
N LYS A 128 16.70 -15.40 2.14
CA LYS A 128 17.62 -14.28 1.97
C LYS A 128 16.97 -13.01 1.40
N ILE A 129 15.95 -13.09 0.56
CA ILE A 129 15.37 -11.89 -0.09
C ILE A 129 14.55 -11.08 0.90
N VAL A 130 13.75 -11.79 1.69
CA VAL A 130 12.91 -11.24 2.76
C VAL A 130 13.75 -10.62 3.87
N SER A 131 14.82 -11.29 4.31
CA SER A 131 15.68 -10.79 5.38
C SER A 131 16.48 -9.53 5.00
N VAL A 132 16.77 -9.33 3.71
CA VAL A 132 17.42 -8.12 3.20
C VAL A 132 16.46 -6.94 3.12
N GLN A 133 15.24 -7.14 2.61
CA GLN A 133 14.23 -6.07 2.51
C GLN A 133 13.58 -5.76 3.87
N HIS A 134 13.40 -6.77 4.71
CA HIS A 134 12.66 -6.73 5.97
C HIS A 134 13.44 -7.43 7.11
N PRO A 135 14.56 -6.83 7.56
CA PRO A 135 15.37 -7.42 8.62
C PRO A 135 14.58 -7.60 9.93
N GLY A 136 14.45 -8.86 10.36
CA GLY A 136 13.73 -9.26 11.58
C GLY A 136 12.37 -9.93 11.33
N GLU A 137 11.92 -10.05 10.09
CA GLU A 137 10.72 -10.79 9.71
C GLU A 137 11.08 -12.14 9.06
N THR A 138 10.23 -13.16 9.24
CA THR A 138 10.42 -14.49 8.64
C THR A 138 9.53 -14.66 7.41
N ASP A 139 9.95 -15.48 6.45
CA ASP A 139 9.24 -15.64 5.17
C ASP A 139 7.80 -16.10 5.34
N GLN A 140 7.57 -17.08 6.22
CA GLN A 140 6.22 -17.55 6.56
C GLN A 140 5.33 -16.42 7.11
N LYS A 141 5.92 -15.46 7.83
CA LYS A 141 5.18 -14.28 8.30
C LYS A 141 4.79 -13.42 7.09
N ILE A 142 5.71 -13.13 6.18
CA ILE A 142 5.43 -12.32 4.97
C ILE A 142 4.36 -12.94 4.08
N VAL A 143 4.47 -14.22 3.72
CA VAL A 143 3.45 -14.92 2.91
C VAL A 143 2.09 -14.84 3.60
N SER A 144 2.06 -15.06 4.92
CA SER A 144 0.81 -14.99 5.69
C SER A 144 0.22 -13.57 5.76
N VAL A 145 1.05 -12.54 5.90
CA VAL A 145 0.63 -11.12 5.93
C VAL A 145 0.01 -10.76 4.58
N GLN A 146 0.70 -11.07 3.48
CA GLN A 146 0.24 -10.79 2.14
C GLN A 146 -1.06 -11.54 1.81
N LYS A 147 -1.18 -12.83 2.18
CA LYS A 147 -2.45 -13.57 2.05
C LYS A 147 -3.60 -12.91 2.81
N ARG A 148 -3.36 -12.43 4.04
CA ARG A 148 -4.39 -11.73 4.84
C ARG A 148 -4.78 -10.39 4.21
N LYS A 149 -3.80 -9.57 3.83
CA LYS A 149 -4.00 -8.30 3.11
C LYS A 149 -4.86 -8.50 1.87
N LEU A 150 -4.47 -9.46 1.02
CA LEU A 150 -5.16 -9.73 -0.24
C LEU A 150 -6.56 -10.31 -0.05
N ASN A 151 -6.81 -11.05 1.04
CA ASN A 151 -8.16 -11.48 1.41
C ASN A 151 -9.09 -10.28 1.69
N TRP A 152 -8.60 -9.21 2.31
CA TRP A 152 -9.37 -7.99 2.50
C TRP A 152 -9.54 -7.19 1.20
N VAL A 153 -8.49 -7.12 0.37
CA VAL A 153 -8.58 -6.51 -0.97
C VAL A 153 -9.73 -7.11 -1.78
N LYS A 154 -9.83 -8.44 -1.83
CA LYS A 154 -10.92 -9.15 -2.52
C LYS A 154 -12.31 -8.77 -2.03
N LYS A 155 -12.44 -8.49 -0.73
CA LYS A 155 -13.73 -8.21 -0.08
C LYS A 155 -14.14 -6.75 -0.18
N GLU A 156 -13.17 -5.83 -0.14
CA GLU A 156 -13.46 -4.43 0.16
C GLU A 156 -12.96 -3.44 -0.89
N SER A 157 -11.91 -3.78 -1.66
CA SER A 157 -11.39 -2.87 -2.67
C SER A 157 -12.41 -2.71 -3.79
N ASN A 158 -12.77 -1.46 -4.06
CA ASN A 158 -13.67 -1.09 -5.15
C ASN A 158 -12.94 -1.14 -6.50
N ILE A 159 -11.65 -0.81 -6.50
CA ILE A 159 -10.77 -0.85 -7.67
C ILE A 159 -9.39 -1.33 -7.26
N VAL A 160 -8.73 -2.05 -8.16
CA VAL A 160 -7.39 -2.59 -7.97
C VAL A 160 -6.52 -2.12 -9.13
N PHE A 161 -5.39 -1.48 -8.81
CA PHE A 161 -4.41 -1.01 -9.77
C PHE A 161 -3.24 -1.98 -9.84
N CYS A 162 -2.97 -2.54 -11.01
CA CYS A 162 -1.84 -3.41 -11.26
C CYS A 162 -0.79 -2.66 -12.07
N ILE A 163 0.49 -2.84 -11.73
CA ILE A 163 1.58 -2.14 -12.43
C ILE A 163 1.88 -2.70 -13.83
N SER A 164 1.28 -3.82 -14.21
CA SER A 164 1.50 -4.45 -15.51
C SER A 164 0.30 -5.32 -15.93
N LYS A 165 0.28 -5.73 -17.19
CA LYS A 165 -0.66 -6.76 -17.67
C LYS A 165 -0.43 -8.10 -16.96
N SER A 166 0.81 -8.44 -16.64
CA SER A 166 1.14 -9.67 -15.92
C SER A 166 0.50 -9.66 -14.53
N SER A 167 0.77 -8.62 -13.72
CA SER A 167 0.17 -8.53 -12.38
C SER A 167 -1.34 -8.39 -12.40
N ARG A 168 -1.93 -7.80 -13.46
CA ARG A 168 -3.38 -7.82 -13.68
C ARG A 168 -3.91 -9.23 -13.92
N ASN A 169 -3.30 -10.00 -14.82
CA ASN A 169 -3.74 -11.36 -15.09
C ASN A 169 -3.61 -12.21 -13.83
N ASP A 170 -2.52 -12.08 -13.10
CA ASP A 170 -2.32 -12.78 -11.84
C ASP A 170 -3.39 -12.42 -10.80
N ALA A 171 -3.74 -11.14 -10.71
CA ALA A 171 -4.79 -10.68 -9.81
C ALA A 171 -6.17 -11.25 -10.19
N ILE A 172 -6.43 -11.52 -11.46
CA ILE A 172 -7.66 -12.18 -11.91
C ILE A 172 -7.58 -13.68 -11.67
N ASP A 173 -6.52 -14.34 -12.13
CA ASP A 173 -6.40 -15.79 -12.16
C ASP A 173 -6.14 -16.40 -10.78
N ILE A 174 -5.32 -15.74 -9.95
CA ILE A 174 -4.91 -16.26 -8.62
C ILE A 174 -5.86 -15.76 -7.54
N LEU A 175 -6.21 -14.47 -7.57
CA LEU A 175 -7.08 -13.89 -6.54
C LEU A 175 -8.56 -14.01 -6.89
N GLY A 176 -8.93 -14.31 -8.13
CA GLY A 176 -10.32 -14.37 -8.57
C GLY A 176 -10.98 -12.98 -8.56
N LEU A 177 -10.22 -11.92 -8.81
CA LEU A 177 -10.78 -10.57 -8.88
C LEU A 177 -11.58 -10.37 -10.16
N ASP A 178 -12.66 -9.60 -10.02
CA ASP A 178 -13.48 -9.15 -11.14
C ASP A 178 -12.64 -8.32 -12.13
N PRO A 179 -12.50 -8.75 -13.40
CA PRO A 179 -11.70 -8.06 -14.42
C PRO A 179 -12.07 -6.59 -14.63
N ASP A 180 -13.31 -6.20 -14.34
CA ASP A 180 -13.79 -4.82 -14.49
C ASP A 180 -13.24 -3.90 -13.38
N LYS A 181 -12.93 -4.47 -12.21
CA LYS A 181 -12.31 -3.76 -11.08
C LYS A 181 -10.80 -3.67 -11.17
N VAL A 182 -10.15 -4.45 -12.04
CA VAL A 182 -8.68 -4.49 -12.17
C VAL A 182 -8.20 -3.66 -13.35
N LYS A 183 -7.49 -2.56 -13.07
CA LYS A 183 -6.93 -1.63 -14.07
C LYS A 183 -5.42 -1.67 -14.07
N VAL A 184 -4.81 -1.50 -15.24
CA VAL A 184 -3.35 -1.42 -15.37
C VAL A 184 -2.92 0.04 -15.31
N ILE A 185 -1.97 0.37 -14.43
CA ILE A 185 -1.28 1.66 -14.39
C ILE A 185 0.22 1.37 -14.44
N TYR A 186 0.84 1.58 -15.60
CA TYR A 186 2.25 1.31 -15.78
C TYR A 186 3.12 2.27 -14.94
N PRO A 187 4.25 1.81 -14.38
CA PRO A 187 5.27 2.69 -13.83
C PRO A 187 5.75 3.71 -14.87
N GLY A 188 5.90 4.96 -14.45
CA GLY A 188 6.58 5.97 -15.24
C GLY A 188 8.08 5.70 -15.25
N VAL A 189 8.71 5.81 -16.42
CA VAL A 189 10.16 5.77 -16.61
C VAL A 189 10.65 7.19 -16.87
#